data_AF-A0A168Q282-F1
#
_entry.id   AF-A0A168Q282-F1
#
_cell.length_a   1.000
_cell.length_b   1.000
_cell.length_c   1.000
_cell.angle_alpha   90.00
_cell.angle_beta   90.00
_cell.angle_gamma   90.00
#
_symmetry.space_group_name_H-M   'P 1'
#
loop_
_entity.id
_entity.type
_entity.pdbx_description
1 polymer ?
#
loop_
_entity_poly.entity_id
_entity_poly.type
_entity_poly.pdbx_seq_one_letter_code
_entity_poly.pdbx_strand_id
1 'polypeptide(L)'
;MDQRPESWDNDAMEALEWLGLAHLKANRIKQRKEKVDPFVSVYQPPLPLLQDHHTGTLVKFKGFIPTTCIQNVMTVVRKMVASDVTSQWTSLTCWGYKDSPITWNKIGHYEYLNSENDYTLLLLPNKQTAYVYQLYGSHHTKC
;
A
#
# COMPACT_ATOMS: atom_id res chain seq x y z
N MET A 1 24.75 -21.32 -10.61
CA MET A 1 23.70 -20.92 -9.65
C MET A 1 23.53 -19.43 -9.82
N ASP A 2 22.58 -19.02 -10.66
CA ASP A 2 22.34 -17.60 -10.98
C ASP A 2 21.76 -16.89 -9.75
N GLN A 3 22.59 -16.10 -9.07
CA GLN A 3 22.12 -15.08 -8.16
C GLN A 3 21.62 -13.91 -9.02
N ARG A 4 20.34 -13.94 -9.40
CA ARG A 4 19.67 -12.72 -9.87
C ARG A 4 19.81 -11.67 -8.76
N PRO A 5 20.26 -10.43 -9.05
CA PRO A 5 20.14 -9.37 -8.07
C PRO A 5 18.69 -9.33 -7.61
N GLU A 6 18.47 -9.38 -6.30
CA GLU A 6 17.13 -9.45 -5.70
C GLU A 6 16.26 -8.35 -6.31
N SER A 7 15.29 -8.73 -7.14
CA SER A 7 14.34 -7.82 -7.78
C SER A 7 13.24 -7.39 -6.80
N TRP A 8 13.63 -7.14 -5.55
CA TRP A 8 12.71 -6.83 -4.46
C TRP A 8 11.94 -5.53 -4.75
N ASP A 9 12.54 -4.61 -5.51
CA ASP A 9 11.92 -3.36 -5.96
C ASP A 9 10.68 -3.60 -6.83
N ASN A 10 10.77 -4.56 -7.76
CA ASN A 10 9.65 -4.89 -8.63
C ASN A 10 8.55 -5.61 -7.85
N ASP A 11 8.92 -6.56 -6.98
CA ASP A 11 7.96 -7.26 -6.12
C ASP A 11 7.23 -6.27 -5.19
N ALA A 12 7.96 -5.29 -4.67
CA ALA A 12 7.44 -4.19 -3.86
C ALA A 12 6.45 -3.32 -4.64
N MET A 13 6.78 -2.95 -5.88
CA MET A 13 5.89 -2.19 -6.76
C MET A 13 4.64 -2.98 -7.16
N GLU A 14 4.77 -4.26 -7.50
CA GLU A 14 3.63 -5.14 -7.81
C GLU A 14 2.68 -5.27 -6.61
N ALA A 15 3.22 -5.39 -5.40
CA ALA A 15 2.44 -5.39 -4.18
C ALA A 15 1.68 -4.08 -3.97
N LEU A 16 2.33 -2.92 -4.20
CA LEU A 16 1.69 -1.61 -4.09
C LEU A 16 0.55 -1.44 -5.11
N GLU A 17 0.76 -1.86 -6.35
CA GLU A 17 -0.26 -1.81 -7.40
C GLU A 17 -1.46 -2.70 -7.05
N TRP A 18 -1.19 -3.92 -6.61
CA TRP A 18 -2.23 -4.85 -6.17
C TRP A 18 -3.03 -4.31 -4.97
N LEU A 19 -2.36 -3.68 -4.00
CA LEU A 19 -3.02 -2.98 -2.89
C LEU A 19 -3.93 -1.85 -3.40
N GLY A 20 -3.51 -1.09 -4.42
CA GLY A 20 -4.35 -0.10 -5.08
C GLY A 20 -5.67 -0.70 -5.59
N LEU A 21 -5.60 -1.85 -6.26
CA LEU A 21 -6.80 -2.56 -6.73
C LEU A 21 -7.67 -3.08 -5.58
N ALA A 22 -7.06 -3.50 -4.47
CA ALA A 22 -7.78 -3.89 -3.26
C ALA A 22 -8.56 -2.71 -2.65
N HIS A 23 -7.97 -1.51 -2.59
CA HIS A 23 -8.64 -0.29 -2.13
C HIS A 23 -9.82 0.11 -3.02
N LEU A 24 -9.70 -0.11 -4.33
CA LEU A 24 -10.78 0.09 -5.31
C LEU A 24 -11.86 -1.01 -5.25
N LYS A 25 -11.65 -2.06 -4.46
CA LYS A 25 -12.49 -3.28 -4.45
C LYS A 25 -12.70 -3.83 -5.85
N ALA A 26 -11.67 -3.72 -6.71
CA ALA A 26 -11.77 -4.03 -8.11
C ALA A 26 -12.28 -5.47 -8.32
N ASN A 27 -13.23 -5.66 -9.23
CA ASN A 27 -13.77 -7.00 -9.50
C ASN A 27 -12.70 -7.99 -9.97
N ARG A 28 -11.60 -7.48 -10.53
CA ARG A 28 -10.46 -8.26 -11.02
C ARG A 28 -9.70 -9.03 -9.94
N ILE A 29 -9.62 -8.50 -8.71
CA ILE A 29 -9.02 -9.27 -7.59
C ILE A 29 -9.98 -10.34 -7.05
N LYS A 30 -11.26 -10.32 -7.46
CA LYS A 30 -12.28 -11.34 -7.14
C LYS A 30 -12.40 -12.39 -8.24
N GLN A 31 -12.22 -12.00 -9.50
CA GLN A 31 -12.32 -12.88 -10.67
C GLN A 31 -11.02 -13.68 -10.85
N ARG A 32 -10.95 -14.86 -10.20
CA ARG A 32 -9.79 -15.77 -10.26
C ARG A 32 -9.68 -16.60 -11.55
N LYS A 33 -10.77 -16.73 -12.33
CA LYS A 33 -10.88 -17.75 -13.40
C LYS A 33 -11.22 -17.22 -14.78
N GLU A 34 -11.66 -15.97 -14.90
CA GLU A 34 -11.98 -15.37 -16.20
C GLU A 34 -10.76 -14.62 -16.70
N LYS A 35 -10.23 -15.04 -17.84
CA LYS A 35 -9.20 -14.31 -18.56
C LYS A 35 -9.75 -12.90 -18.81
N VAL A 36 -9.16 -11.90 -18.16
CA VAL A 36 -9.54 -10.49 -18.37
C VAL A 36 -9.40 -10.22 -19.86
N ASP A 37 -10.44 -9.65 -20.46
CA ASP A 37 -10.39 -9.23 -21.85
C ASP A 37 -9.22 -8.24 -22.03
N PRO A 38 -8.20 -8.55 -22.85
CA PRO A 38 -7.05 -7.69 -23.07
C PRO A 38 -7.42 -6.29 -23.60
N PHE A 39 -8.59 -6.13 -24.24
CA PHE A 39 -9.09 -4.84 -24.69
C PHE A 39 -9.67 -3.98 -23.55
N VAL A 40 -9.94 -4.58 -22.39
CA VAL A 40 -10.45 -3.89 -21.20
C VAL A 40 -9.33 -3.59 -20.20
N SER A 41 -8.30 -4.44 -20.09
CA SER A 41 -7.03 -4.15 -19.40
C SER A 41 -5.99 -5.24 -19.59
N VAL A 42 -4.73 -4.80 -19.60
CA VAL A 42 -3.55 -5.67 -19.64
C VAL A 42 -3.02 -6.07 -18.25
N TYR A 43 -3.56 -5.51 -17.16
CA TYR A 43 -3.06 -5.80 -15.81
C TYR A 43 -3.37 -7.24 -15.40
N GLN A 44 -2.37 -7.93 -14.86
CA GLN A 44 -2.49 -9.25 -14.28
C GLN A 44 -2.03 -9.21 -12.82
N PRO A 45 -2.78 -9.82 -11.88
CA PRO A 45 -2.34 -9.88 -10.49
C PRO A 45 -1.03 -10.66 -10.38
N PRO A 46 -0.15 -10.29 -9.43
CA PRO A 46 1.13 -10.98 -9.24
C PRO A 46 0.90 -12.46 -8.90
N LEU A 47 1.71 -13.32 -9.49
CA LEU A 47 1.71 -14.77 -9.30
C LEU A 47 2.92 -15.17 -8.44
N PRO A 48 2.83 -16.22 -7.59
CA PRO A 48 1.71 -17.15 -7.44
C PRO A 48 0.62 -16.62 -6.50
N LEU A 49 -0.64 -16.99 -6.79
CA LEU A 49 -1.73 -16.76 -5.86
C LEU A 49 -1.63 -17.77 -4.70
N LEU A 50 -1.65 -17.27 -3.46
CA LEU A 50 -1.84 -18.10 -2.27
C LEU A 50 -3.20 -18.83 -2.38
N GLN A 51 -3.24 -20.09 -1.92
CA GLN A 51 -4.33 -21.07 -2.07
C GLN A 51 -5.77 -20.54 -1.87
N ASP A 52 -6.75 -21.32 -2.32
CA ASP A 52 -8.14 -20.91 -2.62
C ASP A 52 -9.05 -20.42 -1.48
N HIS A 53 -8.56 -20.16 -0.26
CA HIS A 53 -9.44 -19.90 0.90
C HIS A 53 -9.01 -18.76 1.84
N HIS A 54 -8.06 -17.91 1.46
CA HIS A 54 -7.71 -16.76 2.29
C HIS A 54 -8.70 -15.60 2.11
N THR A 55 -9.26 -15.12 3.22
CA THR A 55 -10.09 -13.92 3.27
C THR A 55 -9.30 -12.77 3.88
N GLY A 56 -9.29 -11.62 3.19
CA GLY A 56 -8.73 -10.37 3.70
C GLY A 56 -9.83 -9.44 4.20
N THR A 57 -9.50 -8.57 5.16
CA THR A 57 -10.40 -7.51 5.64
C THR A 57 -9.84 -6.16 5.28
N LEU A 58 -10.64 -5.33 4.59
CA LEU A 58 -10.31 -3.95 4.26
C LEU A 58 -11.11 -3.02 5.16
N VAL A 59 -10.40 -2.27 6.02
CA VAL A 59 -11.00 -1.23 6.87
C VAL A 59 -10.64 0.14 6.31
N LYS A 60 -11.64 1.02 6.12
CA LYS A 60 -11.45 2.35 5.58
C LYS A 60 -11.99 3.41 6.54
N PHE A 61 -11.13 4.32 6.94
CA PHE A 61 -11.49 5.53 7.66
C PHE A 61 -11.55 6.70 6.67
N LYS A 62 -12.48 7.64 6.87
CA LYS A 62 -12.61 8.85 6.04
C LYS A 62 -12.92 10.04 6.94
N GLY A 63 -12.29 11.17 6.66
CA GLY A 63 -12.49 12.43 7.39
C GLY A 63 -11.16 13.00 7.85
N PHE A 64 -11.24 13.95 8.79
CA PHE A 64 -10.06 14.56 9.38
C PHE A 64 -9.52 13.65 10.50
N ILE A 65 -8.55 12.81 10.14
CA ILE A 65 -7.97 11.81 11.04
C ILE A 65 -6.73 12.40 11.71
N PRO A 66 -6.72 12.54 13.06
CA PRO A 66 -5.53 13.00 13.77
C PRO A 66 -4.36 12.03 13.62
N THR A 67 -3.14 12.56 13.62
CA THR A 67 -1.91 11.75 13.56
C THR A 67 -1.80 10.75 14.72
N THR A 68 -2.30 11.11 15.90
CA THR A 68 -2.38 10.22 17.08
C THR A 68 -3.26 9.00 16.83
N CYS A 69 -4.35 9.15 16.06
CA CYS A 69 -5.20 8.04 15.66
C CYS A 69 -4.43 7.07 14.75
N ILE A 70 -3.70 7.59 13.77
CA ILE A 70 -2.88 6.78 12.85
C ILE A 70 -1.79 6.03 13.63
N GLN A 71 -1.12 6.69 14.59
CA GLN A 71 -0.13 6.06 15.47
C GLN A 71 -0.73 4.92 16.31
N ASN A 72 -1.94 5.13 16.84
CA ASN A 72 -2.65 4.10 17.59
C ASN A 72 -3.04 2.91 16.70
N VAL A 73 -3.55 3.15 15.49
CA VAL A 73 -3.84 2.09 14.50
C VAL A 73 -2.57 1.31 14.17
N MET A 74 -1.46 1.98 13.92
CA MET A 74 -0.18 1.32 13.65
C MET A 74 0.29 0.46 14.83
N THR A 75 0.09 0.94 16.06
CA THR A 75 0.41 0.18 17.28
C THR A 75 -0.44 -1.08 17.40
N VAL A 76 -1.74 -0.98 17.11
CA VAL A 76 -2.66 -2.12 17.11
C VAL A 76 -2.28 -3.13 16.02
N VAL A 77 -2.03 -2.67 14.79
CA VAL A 77 -1.61 -3.53 13.67
C VAL A 77 -0.32 -4.29 14.01
N ARG A 78 0.68 -3.59 14.56
CA ARG A 78 1.93 -4.25 15.00
C ARG A 78 1.68 -5.32 16.06
N LYS A 79 0.79 -5.06 17.03
CA LYS A 79 0.40 -6.06 18.04
C LYS A 79 -0.30 -7.26 17.41
N MET A 80 -1.17 -7.04 16.42
CA MET A 80 -1.86 -8.12 15.70
C MET A 80 -0.88 -9.00 14.92
N VAL A 81 0.10 -8.40 14.24
CA VAL A 81 1.17 -9.12 13.54
C VAL A 81 2.04 -9.90 14.53
N ALA A 82 2.44 -9.28 15.66
CA ALA A 82 3.25 -9.93 16.68
C ALA A 82 2.52 -11.07 17.43
N SER A 83 1.18 -11.01 17.49
CA SER A 83 0.35 -12.05 18.12
C SER A 83 -0.12 -13.11 17.11
N ASP A 84 0.42 -13.11 15.90
CA ASP A 84 0.07 -14.02 14.78
C ASP A 84 -1.43 -14.03 14.41
N VAL A 85 -2.16 -12.95 14.75
CA VAL A 85 -3.55 -12.74 14.32
C VAL A 85 -3.60 -12.48 12.81
N THR A 86 -2.54 -11.87 12.27
CA THR A 86 -2.36 -11.68 10.83
C THR A 86 -1.08 -12.36 10.37
N SER A 87 -1.22 -13.61 9.96
CA SER A 87 -0.11 -14.52 9.68
C SER A 87 0.52 -14.38 8.29
N GLN A 88 -0.04 -13.53 7.41
CA GLN A 88 0.43 -13.36 6.02
C GLN A 88 1.07 -11.99 5.76
N TRP A 89 0.28 -10.93 5.82
CA TRP A 89 0.73 -9.55 5.65
C TRP A 89 -0.36 -8.58 6.10
N THR A 90 0.02 -7.34 6.37
CA THR A 90 -0.95 -6.24 6.59
C THR A 90 -0.45 -4.98 5.93
N SER A 91 -1.36 -4.17 5.40
CA SER A 91 -1.05 -2.86 4.84
C SER A 91 -1.79 -1.76 5.57
N LEU A 92 -1.10 -0.64 5.82
CA LEU A 92 -1.71 0.61 6.26
C LEU A 92 -1.41 1.68 5.21
N THR A 93 -2.45 2.12 4.49
CA THR A 93 -2.36 3.23 3.54
C THR A 93 -3.03 4.46 4.11
N CYS A 94 -2.33 5.59 4.07
CA CYS A 94 -2.84 6.88 4.45
C CYS A 94 -2.81 7.80 3.24
N TRP A 95 -3.98 8.33 2.88
CA TRP A 95 -4.11 9.34 1.84
C TRP A 95 -4.12 10.72 2.47
N GLY A 96 -3.18 11.56 2.04
CA GLY A 96 -3.04 12.93 2.49
C GLY A 96 -4.05 13.86 1.81
N TYR A 97 -4.22 15.05 2.37
CA TYR A 97 -4.97 16.09 1.69
C TYR A 97 -4.08 16.76 0.64
N LYS A 98 -4.60 16.91 -0.58
CA LYS A 98 -3.95 17.65 -1.67
C LYS A 98 -3.65 19.10 -1.30
N ASP A 99 -4.53 19.73 -0.52
CA ASP A 99 -4.45 21.15 -0.15
C ASP A 99 -3.66 21.39 1.15
N SER A 100 -2.71 20.51 1.48
CA SER A 100 -1.86 20.67 2.66
C SER A 100 -0.66 21.55 2.32
N PRO A 101 -0.51 22.79 2.84
CA PRO A 101 0.54 23.73 2.40
C PRO A 101 1.93 23.40 2.95
N ILE A 102 2.02 22.66 4.05
CA ILE A 102 3.28 22.25 4.70
C ILE A 102 3.14 20.81 5.15
N THR A 103 4.10 19.97 4.80
CA THR A 103 4.01 18.54 5.11
C THR A 103 5.34 18.03 5.67
N TRP A 104 5.76 16.82 5.33
CA TRP A 104 6.93 16.11 5.84
C TRP A 104 8.13 17.05 6.05
N ASN A 105 8.71 17.04 7.25
CA ASN A 105 9.89 17.84 7.63
C ASN A 105 9.77 19.36 7.36
N LYS A 106 8.57 19.93 7.42
CA LYS A 106 8.30 21.35 7.17
C LYS A 106 8.63 21.79 5.73
N ILE A 107 8.68 20.85 4.79
CA ILE A 107 8.86 21.15 3.38
C ILE A 107 7.55 21.76 2.85
N GLY A 108 7.68 22.88 2.14
CA GLY A 108 6.55 23.56 1.52
C GLY A 108 5.93 22.69 0.42
N HIS A 109 4.63 22.47 0.52
CA HIS A 109 3.84 21.87 -0.55
C HIS A 109 3.45 22.96 -1.54
N TYR A 110 4.04 22.90 -2.74
CA TYR A 110 3.61 23.76 -3.83
C TYR A 110 2.47 23.09 -4.61
N GLU A 111 1.44 23.88 -4.88
CA GLU A 111 0.09 23.49 -5.35
C GLU A 111 0.04 23.04 -6.83
N TYR A 112 1.19 22.87 -7.49
CA TYR A 112 1.20 22.96 -8.95
C TYR A 112 0.70 21.73 -9.72
N LEU A 113 0.72 20.51 -9.18
CA LEU A 113 -0.07 19.37 -9.70
C LEU A 113 0.06 18.15 -8.75
N ASN A 114 -1.07 17.61 -8.27
CA ASN A 114 -1.16 16.37 -7.45
C ASN A 114 -0.17 16.29 -6.27
N SER A 115 -0.32 17.24 -5.34
CA SER A 115 0.51 17.38 -4.14
C SER A 115 -0.04 16.55 -2.96
N GLU A 116 -0.34 15.27 -3.19
CA GLU A 116 -0.86 14.37 -2.15
C GLU A 116 0.30 13.79 -1.30
N ASN A 117 0.04 13.49 -0.03
CA ASN A 117 1.05 13.02 0.94
C ASN A 117 0.83 11.57 1.28
N ASP A 118 0.74 10.78 0.22
CA ASP A 118 0.27 9.43 0.36
C ASP A 118 1.42 8.53 0.80
N TYR A 119 1.14 7.65 1.75
CA TYR A 119 2.10 6.64 2.13
C TYR A 119 1.41 5.32 2.41
N THR A 120 2.12 4.24 2.10
CA THR A 120 1.67 2.88 2.37
C THR A 120 2.75 2.15 3.14
N LEU A 121 2.36 1.54 4.24
CA LEU A 121 3.20 0.68 5.05
C LEU A 121 2.77 -0.76 4.80
N LEU A 122 3.66 -1.59 4.26
CA LEU A 122 3.44 -3.03 4.11
C LEU A 122 4.25 -3.77 5.17
N LEU A 123 3.55 -4.47 6.07
CA LEU A 123 4.14 -5.24 7.16
C LEU A 123 4.09 -6.73 6.83
N LEU A 124 5.26 -7.39 6.93
CA LEU A 124 5.38 -8.84 6.78
C LEU A 124 5.68 -9.50 8.14
N PRO A 125 4.94 -10.55 8.55
CA PRO A 125 5.06 -11.16 9.87
C PRO A 125 6.43 -11.82 10.11
N ASN A 126 6.99 -12.46 9.10
CA ASN A 126 8.21 -13.28 9.26
C ASN A 126 9.53 -12.50 9.26
N LYS A 127 9.53 -11.21 8.89
CA LYS A 127 10.80 -10.47 8.66
C LYS A 127 11.08 -9.34 9.63
N GLN A 128 10.13 -8.95 10.51
CA GLN A 128 10.17 -7.67 11.25
C GLN A 128 10.39 -6.42 10.36
N THR A 129 10.45 -6.60 9.04
CA THR A 129 10.68 -5.57 8.03
C THR A 129 9.33 -4.99 7.63
N ALA A 130 9.26 -3.66 7.63
CA ALA A 130 8.16 -2.92 7.03
C ALA A 130 8.67 -2.20 5.79
N TYR A 131 7.99 -2.39 4.65
CA TYR A 131 8.23 -1.58 3.46
C TYR A 131 7.41 -0.31 3.57
N VAL A 132 8.06 0.83 3.35
CA VAL A 132 7.44 2.16 3.42
C VAL A 132 7.47 2.77 2.03
N TYR A 133 6.30 2.86 1.41
CA TYR A 133 6.11 3.60 0.16
C TYR A 133 5.71 5.01 0.52
N GLN A 134 6.51 5.98 0.10
CA GLN A 134 6.16 7.39 0.13
C GLN A 134 5.90 7.83 -1.29
N LEU A 135 4.66 8.24 -1.56
CA LEU A 135 4.22 8.69 -2.86
C LEU A 135 4.36 10.20 -2.86
N TYR A 136 5.30 10.67 -3.67
CA TYR A 136 5.60 12.08 -3.82
C TYR A 136 4.86 12.63 -5.03
N GLY A 137 4.32 13.84 -4.90
CA GLY A 137 3.75 14.58 -6.01
C GLY A 137 4.82 15.03 -7.00
N SER A 138 4.39 15.57 -8.14
CA SER A 138 5.26 15.94 -9.28
C SER A 138 6.43 16.88 -8.92
N HIS A 139 6.35 17.65 -7.83
CA HIS A 139 7.39 18.60 -7.40
C HIS A 139 7.65 18.58 -5.89
N HIS A 140 8.07 17.43 -5.35
CA HIS A 140 8.66 17.35 -4.02
C HIS A 140 10.20 17.48 -4.08
N THR A 141 10.71 18.69 -3.86
CA THR A 141 12.15 18.94 -3.69
C THR A 141 12.53 18.88 -2.21
N LYS A 142 13.55 18.07 -1.88
CA LYS A 142 14.27 18.25 -0.61
C LYS A 142 15.06 19.54 -0.74
N CYS A 143 14.78 20.51 0.13
CA CYS A 143 15.64 21.68 0.30
C CYS A 143 17.01 21.27 0.82
#